data_AF-A0A2D6LPG2-F1
#
_entry.id   AF-A0A2D6LPG2-F1
#
_cell.length_a   1.000
_cell.length_b   1.000
_cell.length_c   1.000
_cell.angle_alpha   90.00
_cell.angle_beta   90.00
_cell.angle_gamma   90.00
#
_symmetry.space_group_name_H-M   'P 1'
#
loop_
_entity.id
_entity.type
_entity.pdbx_description
1 polymer ?
#
loop_
_entity_poly.entity_id
_entity_poly.type
_entity_poly.pdbx_seq_one_letter_code
_entity_poly.pdbx_strand_id
1 'polypeptide(L)'
;MKISELIPSQQKLDLIFKVEEKTEPREVTTKLDGMFHKVCDVLIGDESGCIHLSLWDEDIDEVQEGKHYKITEAYTSLYRNSLTLNKGKYGSLKETEADFEINTSNNISLKEF
;
A
#
# COMPACT_ATOMS: atom_id res chain seq x y z
N MET A 1 -7.33 -12.42 -4.13
CA MET A 1 -6.35 -11.85 -5.07
C MET A 1 -5.01 -11.82 -4.38
N LYS A 2 -3.92 -12.12 -5.08
CA LYS A 2 -2.57 -12.12 -4.52
C LYS A 2 -1.80 -10.88 -4.97
N ILE A 3 -0.83 -10.44 -4.16
CA ILE A 3 -0.04 -9.24 -4.48
C ILE A 3 0.76 -9.42 -5.76
N SER A 4 1.29 -10.61 -6.03
CA SER A 4 2.07 -10.88 -7.26
C SER A 4 1.28 -10.72 -8.56
N GLU A 5 -0.05 -10.77 -8.49
CA GLU A 5 -0.99 -10.70 -9.62
C GLU A 5 -1.46 -9.27 -9.92
N LEU A 6 -1.05 -8.30 -9.10
CA LEU A 6 -1.46 -6.91 -9.28
C LEU A 6 -0.83 -6.32 -10.55
N ILE A 7 -1.66 -5.60 -11.30
CA ILE A 7 -1.30 -4.88 -12.52
C ILE A 7 -1.78 -3.42 -12.40
N PRO A 8 -1.28 -2.49 -13.24
CA PRO A 8 -1.71 -1.10 -13.21
C PRO A 8 -3.22 -0.91 -13.43
N SER A 9 -3.77 0.15 -12.84
CA SER A 9 -5.16 0.63 -13.04
C SER A 9 -6.26 -0.32 -12.56
N GLN A 10 -5.95 -1.29 -11.70
CA GLN A 10 -6.96 -2.11 -11.04
C GLN A 10 -7.66 -1.32 -9.93
N GLN A 11 -8.93 -1.64 -9.68
CA GLN A 11 -9.79 -0.97 -8.72
C GLN A 11 -10.59 -2.00 -7.93
N LYS A 12 -11.15 -1.57 -6.79
CA LYS A 12 -12.02 -2.39 -5.92
C LYS A 12 -11.33 -3.67 -5.46
N LEU A 13 -10.09 -3.52 -5.02
CA LEU A 13 -9.26 -4.60 -4.54
C LEU A 13 -9.40 -4.76 -3.02
N ASP A 14 -9.58 -6.00 -2.60
CA ASP A 14 -9.56 -6.39 -1.20
C ASP A 14 -8.40 -7.37 -0.98
N LEU A 15 -7.49 -7.02 -0.07
CA LEU A 15 -6.24 -7.74 0.17
C LEU A 15 -5.95 -7.83 1.67
N ILE A 16 -5.25 -8.88 2.07
CA ILE A 16 -4.63 -9.01 3.39
C ILE A 16 -3.12 -9.03 3.17
N PHE A 17 -2.39 -8.24 3.94
CA PHE A 17 -0.94 -8.12 3.81
C PHE A 17 -0.28 -7.93 5.18
N LYS A 18 1.01 -8.22 5.25
CA LYS A 18 1.92 -7.85 6.35
C LYS A 18 2.66 -6.57 5.99
N VAL A 19 2.94 -5.74 6.98
CA VAL A 19 3.80 -4.56 6.85
C VAL A 19 5.24 -4.95 7.14
N GLU A 20 6.13 -4.70 6.21
CA GLU A 20 7.57 -5.00 6.35
C GLU A 20 8.35 -3.77 6.80
N GLU A 21 8.20 -2.66 6.07
CA GLU A 21 8.97 -1.43 6.30
C GLU A 21 8.09 -0.20 6.11
N LYS A 22 8.24 0.79 6.98
CA LYS A 22 7.54 2.06 6.93
C LYS A 22 8.55 3.21 6.88
N THR A 23 8.49 3.99 5.81
CA THR A 23 9.38 5.15 5.65
C THR A 23 8.95 6.35 6.52
N GLU A 24 9.86 7.30 6.71
CA GLU A 24 9.53 8.56 7.40
C GLU A 24 8.44 9.35 6.62
N PRO A 25 7.35 9.79 7.27
CA PRO A 25 6.33 10.59 6.62
C PRO A 25 6.89 11.89 6.05
N ARG A 26 6.50 12.22 4.83
CA ARG A 26 6.86 13.49 4.16
C ARG A 26 5.63 14.35 3.92
N GLU A 27 5.80 15.66 4.01
CA GLU A 27 4.76 16.61 3.69
C GLU A 27 4.68 16.86 2.18
N VAL A 28 3.46 16.91 1.66
CA VAL A 28 3.17 17.25 0.26
C VAL A 28 2.03 18.25 0.20
N THR A 29 2.08 19.11 -0.81
CA THR A 29 0.93 19.95 -1.16
C THR A 29 0.19 19.28 -2.30
N THR A 30 -1.10 18.99 -2.14
CA THR A 30 -1.88 18.44 -3.26
C THR A 30 -2.35 19.56 -4.18
N LYS A 31 -2.41 19.28 -5.48
CA LYS A 31 -2.98 20.23 -6.46
C LYS A 31 -4.51 20.32 -6.37
N LEU A 32 -5.15 19.41 -5.63
CA LEU A 32 -6.61 19.28 -5.58
C LEU A 32 -7.23 20.39 -4.73
N ASP A 33 -6.62 20.68 -3.58
CA ASP A 33 -7.09 21.64 -2.59
C ASP A 33 -6.03 22.68 -2.18
N GLY A 34 -4.77 22.48 -2.57
CA GLY A 34 -3.66 23.35 -2.15
C GLY A 34 -3.28 23.20 -0.68
N MET A 35 -3.78 22.18 0.01
CA MET A 35 -3.50 21.92 1.42
C MET A 35 -2.27 21.03 1.60
N PHE A 36 -1.69 21.09 2.81
CA PHE A 36 -0.62 20.20 3.24
C PHE A 36 -1.20 18.86 3.70
N HIS A 37 -0.63 17.78 3.18
CA HIS A 37 -0.92 16.40 3.56
C HIS A 37 0.37 15.68 3.91
N LYS A 38 0.25 14.65 4.74
CA LYS A 38 1.36 13.73 4.98
C LYS A 38 1.18 12.51 4.10
N VAL A 39 2.28 12.02 3.54
CA VAL A 39 2.33 10.76 2.82
C VAL A 39 3.51 9.93 3.32
N CYS A 40 3.29 8.64 3.47
CA CYS A 40 4.30 7.66 3.86
C CYS A 40 4.22 6.48 2.90
N ASP A 41 5.36 6.09 2.33
CA ASP A 41 5.45 4.90 1.48
C ASP A 41 5.84 3.72 2.37
N VAL A 42 5.09 2.62 2.23
CA VAL A 42 5.21 1.44 3.10
C VAL A 42 5.39 0.21 2.24
N LEU A 43 6.41 -0.60 2.53
CA LEU A 43 6.58 -1.90 1.91
C LEU A 43 5.65 -2.91 2.60
N ILE A 44 4.72 -3.45 1.83
CA ILE A 44 3.75 -4.44 2.30
C ILE A 44 3.80 -5.67 1.41
N GLY A 45 3.30 -6.80 1.89
CA GLY A 45 3.23 -7.99 1.06
C GLY A 45 2.54 -9.18 1.67
N ASP A 46 2.44 -10.23 0.86
CA ASP A 46 1.92 -11.55 1.22
C ASP A 46 2.94 -12.62 0.80
N GLU A 47 2.57 -13.89 0.88
CA GLU A 47 3.48 -14.98 0.51
C GLU A 47 3.83 -14.99 -1.00
N SER A 48 3.07 -14.27 -1.82
CA SER A 48 3.24 -14.22 -3.26
C SER A 48 4.21 -13.13 -3.71
N GLY A 49 4.31 -12.02 -2.97
CA GLY A 49 5.19 -10.90 -3.30
C GLY A 49 4.95 -9.68 -2.42
N CYS A 50 5.66 -8.60 -2.73
CA CYS A 50 5.55 -7.32 -2.04
C CYS A 50 5.34 -6.13 -3.00
N ILE A 51 4.76 -5.06 -2.48
CA ILE A 51 4.44 -3.82 -3.20
C ILE A 51 4.54 -2.64 -2.24
N HIS A 52 4.81 -1.45 -2.78
CA HIS A 52 4.65 -0.20 -2.04
C HIS A 52 3.18 0.20 -1.93
N LEU A 53 2.74 0.53 -0.72
CA LEU A 53 1.47 1.17 -0.40
C LEU A 53 1.74 2.61 0.04
N SER A 54 1.07 3.59 -0.58
CA SER A 54 1.12 4.98 -0.12
C SER A 54 0.00 5.23 0.88
N LEU A 55 0.37 5.51 2.14
CA LEU A 55 -0.52 5.91 3.22
C LEU A 55 -0.59 7.43 3.32
N TRP A 56 -1.77 7.95 3.66
CA TRP A 56 -2.03 9.39 3.71
C TRP A 56 -2.59 9.79 5.07
N ASP A 57 -2.10 10.91 5.59
CA ASP A 57 -2.61 11.56 6.81
C ASP A 57 -2.79 10.59 7.98
N GLU A 58 -4.02 10.43 8.48
CA GLU A 58 -4.35 9.59 9.66
C GLU A 58 -4.05 8.10 9.42
N ASP A 59 -4.13 7.61 8.17
CA ASP A 59 -3.82 6.20 7.84
C ASP A 59 -2.37 5.85 8.17
N ILE A 60 -1.47 6.85 8.19
CA ILE A 60 -0.07 6.65 8.54
C ILE A 60 0.02 6.15 9.98
N ASP A 61 -0.74 6.72 10.90
CA ASP A 61 -0.64 6.40 12.33
C ASP A 61 -1.34 5.07 12.68
N GLU A 62 -2.29 4.61 11.85
CA GLU A 62 -2.99 3.32 12.03
C GLU A 62 -2.09 2.10 11.72
N VAL A 63 -1.03 2.30 10.94
CA VAL A 63 -0.19 1.21 10.41
C VAL A 63 1.14 1.09 11.14
N GLN A 64 1.44 -0.13 11.58
CA GLN A 64 2.67 -0.49 12.29
C GLN A 64 3.40 -1.62 11.57
N GLU A 65 4.74 -1.57 11.59
CA GLU A 65 5.61 -2.62 11.06
C GLU A 65 5.39 -3.95 11.77
N GLY A 66 5.53 -5.05 11.03
CA GLY A 66 5.40 -6.43 11.52
C GLY A 66 3.97 -6.91 11.70
N LYS A 67 2.96 -6.04 11.60
CA LYS A 67 1.54 -6.39 11.74
C LYS A 67 0.86 -6.68 10.41
N HIS A 68 -0.30 -7.34 10.50
CA HIS A 68 -1.14 -7.67 9.36
C HIS A 68 -2.39 -6.78 9.30
N TYR A 69 -2.74 -6.39 8.09
CA TYR A 69 -3.89 -5.53 7.82
C TYR A 69 -4.70 -6.06 6.65
N LYS A 70 -6.01 -5.84 6.72
CA LYS A 70 -6.93 -5.96 5.59
C LYS A 70 -7.22 -4.58 5.04
N ILE A 71 -6.99 -4.39 3.74
CA ILE A 71 -7.42 -3.21 3.00
C ILE A 71 -8.62 -3.57 2.13
N THR A 72 -9.58 -2.66 2.04
CA THR A 72 -10.76 -2.81 1.17
C THR A 72 -10.89 -1.65 0.21
N GLU A 73 -11.52 -1.89 -0.95
CA GLU A 73 -11.69 -0.91 -2.02
C GLU A 73 -10.37 -0.20 -2.42
N ALA A 74 -9.25 -0.94 -2.38
CA ALA A 74 -7.96 -0.45 -2.82
C ALA A 74 -7.89 -0.35 -4.35
N TYR A 75 -6.91 0.40 -4.84
CA TYR A 75 -6.61 0.51 -6.26
C TYR A 75 -5.10 0.57 -6.51
N THR A 76 -4.70 0.19 -7.72
CA THR A 76 -3.31 0.29 -8.16
C THR A 76 -3.13 1.44 -9.14
N SER A 77 -1.99 2.11 -9.05
CA SER A 77 -1.60 3.17 -9.97
C SER A 77 -0.10 3.13 -10.24
N LEU A 78 0.36 3.85 -11.26
CA LEU A 78 1.77 4.08 -11.50
C LEU A 78 2.18 5.42 -10.89
N TYR A 79 3.08 5.39 -9.90
CA TYR A 79 3.77 6.57 -9.41
C TYR A 79 5.21 6.55 -9.92
N ARG A 80 5.58 7.50 -10.79
CA ARG A 80 6.90 7.54 -11.44
C ARG A 80 7.29 6.20 -12.08
N ASN A 81 6.35 5.59 -12.81
CA ASN A 81 6.46 4.27 -13.44
C ASN A 81 6.62 3.07 -12.48
N SER A 82 6.49 3.27 -11.17
CA SER A 82 6.45 2.20 -10.18
C SER A 82 5.01 1.86 -9.82
N LEU A 83 4.66 0.57 -9.88
CA LEU A 83 3.34 0.10 -9.46
C LEU A 83 3.18 0.28 -7.95
N THR A 84 2.11 0.97 -7.56
CA THR A 84 1.84 1.38 -6.19
C THR A 84 0.40 1.05 -5.83
N LEU A 85 0.19 0.48 -4.64
CA LEU A 85 -1.13 0.25 -4.07
C LEU A 85 -1.58 1.51 -3.30
N ASN A 86 -2.88 1.80 -3.32
CA ASN A 86 -3.46 2.92 -2.61
C ASN A 86 -4.80 2.50 -2.00
N LYS A 87 -5.16 3.09 -0.86
CA LYS A 87 -6.51 2.98 -0.31
C LYS A 87 -7.48 3.83 -1.13
N GLY A 88 -8.60 3.26 -1.55
CA GLY A 88 -9.66 4.03 -2.21
C GLY A 88 -10.35 4.99 -1.24
N LYS A 89 -11.05 5.99 -1.79
CA LYS A 89 -11.79 7.01 -1.03
C LYS A 89 -12.79 6.42 -0.02
N TYR A 90 -13.44 5.32 -0.37
CA TYR A 90 -14.39 4.59 0.49
C TYR A 90 -13.78 3.30 1.05
N GLY A 91 -12.47 3.14 0.88
CA GLY A 91 -11.72 2.01 1.39
C GLY A 91 -11.48 2.11 2.89
N SER A 92 -11.21 0.96 3.48
CA SER A 92 -10.86 0.85 4.89
C SER A 92 -9.55 0.11 5.04
N LEU A 93 -8.84 0.40 6.11
CA LEU A 93 -7.64 -0.30 6.52
C LEU A 93 -7.86 -0.75 7.96
N LYS A 94 -7.72 -2.06 8.23
CA LYS A 94 -8.00 -2.62 9.55
C LYS A 94 -6.96 -3.67 9.90
N GLU A 95 -6.42 -3.59 11.11
CA GLU A 95 -5.58 -4.66 11.66
C GLU A 95 -6.37 -5.98 11.68
N THR A 96 -5.71 -7.07 11.33
CA THR A 96 -6.30 -8.41 11.31
C THR A 96 -5.30 -9.42 11.80
N GLU A 97 -5.78 -10.54 12.32
CA GLU A 97 -4.92 -11.69 12.59
C GLU A 97 -4.67 -12.45 11.28
N ALA A 98 -3.41 -12.74 11.01
CA ALA A 98 -2.98 -13.60 9.92
C ALA A 98 -1.61 -14.21 10.26
N ASP A 99 -1.28 -15.33 9.63
CA ASP A 99 -0.03 -16.06 9.85
C ASP A 99 0.60 -16.39 8.50
N PHE A 100 1.37 -15.44 7.97
CA PHE A 100 2.20 -15.61 6.80
C PHE A 100 3.36 -14.62 6.83
N GLU A 101 4.43 -15.00 6.14
CA GLU A 101 5.58 -14.16 5.89
C GLU A 101 5.54 -13.56 4.50
N ILE A 102 6.15 -12.38 4.39
CA ILE A 102 6.20 -11.62 3.16
C ILE A 102 7.28 -12.19 2.22
N ASN A 103 6.95 -12.31 0.93
CA ASN A 103 7.95 -12.60 -0.09
C ASN A 103 8.58 -11.30 -0.63
N THR A 104 9.59 -10.78 0.07
CA THR A 104 10.30 -9.55 -0.34
C THR A 104 11.13 -9.70 -1.62
N SER A 105 11.45 -10.93 -2.03
CA SER A 105 12.21 -11.18 -3.26
C SER A 105 11.41 -10.89 -4.53
N ASN A 106 10.07 -10.92 -4.46
CA ASN A 106 9.18 -10.60 -5.56
C ASN A 106 8.52 -9.23 -5.34
N ASN A 107 9.31 -8.16 -5.42
CA ASN A 107 8.82 -6.80 -5.35
C ASN A 107 8.22 -6.34 -6.69
N ILE A 108 6.90 -6.30 -6.77
CA ILE A 108 6.18 -5.95 -8.00
C ILE A 108 6.20 -4.45 -8.30
N SER A 109 6.55 -3.58 -7.34
CA SER A 109 6.77 -2.16 -7.60
C SER A 109 7.99 -1.89 -8.48
N LEU A 110 8.96 -2.80 -8.48
CA LEU A 110 10.18 -2.69 -9.29
C LEU A 110 10.00 -3.18 -10.73
N LYS A 111 8.84 -3.74 -11.07
CA LYS A 111 8.55 -4.16 -12.44
C LYS A 111 8.34 -2.93 -13.31
N GLU A 112 8.92 -2.96 -14.50
CA GLU A 112 8.64 -1.96 -15.54
C GLU A 112 7.31 -2.30 -16.23
N PHE A 113 6.44 -1.30 -16.38
CA PHE A 113 5.11 -1.39 -17.01
C PHE A 113 4.98 -0.38 -18.15
#